data_AF-A0A7K4D1E0-F1
#
_entry.id   AF-A0A7K4D1E0-F1
#
_cell.length_a   1.000
_cell.length_b   1.000
_cell.length_c   1.000
_cell.angle_alpha   90.00
_cell.angle_beta   90.00
_cell.angle_gamma   90.00
#
_symmetry.space_group_name_H-M   'P 1'
#
loop_
_entity.id
_entity.type
_entity.pdbx_description
1 polymer ?
#
loop_
_entity_poly.entity_id
_entity_poly.type
_entity_poly.pdbx_seq_one_letter_code
_entity_poly.pdbx_strand_id
1 'polypeptide(L)'
;MNIKALEKGSSAATSSPKAAVKFLLDTLYVYQQGDDGALGYLGFVLSKNDLVADENAPSKFMPSVSTLQSVKRLKDPRYANSILALMGGTWQKDYKDAKPDAYTLPVTKEDDPGNGHRVFLKSGGRDNPFPVTLKQSGSGAWKVTEGLGTICMDVRKTKTAAEDI
;
A
#
# COMPACT_ATOMS: atom_id res chain seq x y z
N MET A 1 -6.66 0.58 12.72
CA MET A 1 -5.36 -0.09 12.46
C MET A 1 -4.23 0.79 12.99
N ASN A 2 -3.16 0.21 13.53
CA ASN A 2 -2.04 0.97 14.12
C ASN A 2 -0.71 0.19 13.99
N ILE A 3 0.39 0.77 14.46
CA ILE A 3 1.73 0.19 14.36
C ILE A 3 1.87 -1.18 15.06
N LYS A 4 1.15 -1.42 16.18
CA LYS A 4 1.14 -2.74 16.85
C LYS A 4 0.50 -3.83 15.99
N ALA A 5 -0.47 -3.46 15.16
CA ALA A 5 -1.04 -4.40 14.19
C ALA A 5 -0.03 -4.78 13.10
N LEU A 6 0.81 -3.83 12.66
CA LEU A 6 1.90 -4.10 11.71
C LEU A 6 2.95 -5.03 12.32
N GLU A 7 3.33 -4.79 13.57
CA GLU A 7 4.27 -5.65 14.31
C GLU A 7 3.80 -7.11 14.31
N LYS A 8 2.55 -7.34 14.72
CA LYS A 8 1.94 -8.68 14.76
C LYS A 8 1.82 -9.31 13.37
N GLY A 9 1.52 -8.51 12.33
CA GLY A 9 1.34 -8.99 10.97
C GLY A 9 2.65 -9.25 10.21
N SER A 10 3.78 -8.73 10.68
CA SER A 10 5.06 -8.73 9.97
C SER A 10 5.56 -10.13 9.59
N SER A 11 5.35 -11.13 10.45
CA SER A 11 5.78 -12.52 10.22
C SER A 11 5.04 -13.21 9.06
N ALA A 12 3.82 -12.78 8.76
CA ALA A 12 3.01 -13.30 7.67
C ALA A 12 3.02 -12.40 6.42
N ALA A 13 3.67 -11.23 6.49
CA ALA A 13 3.62 -10.18 5.48
C ALA A 13 4.01 -10.67 4.09
N THR A 14 4.96 -11.61 3.99
CA THR A 14 5.49 -12.07 2.69
C THR A 14 5.11 -13.50 2.33
N SER A 15 4.11 -14.07 3.02
CA SER A 15 3.69 -15.47 2.85
C SER A 15 3.02 -15.77 1.51
N SER A 16 2.43 -14.76 0.88
CA SER A 16 1.80 -14.85 -0.44
C SER A 16 1.83 -13.49 -1.14
N PRO A 17 1.57 -13.42 -2.46
CA PRO A 17 1.49 -12.15 -3.17
C PRO A 17 0.45 -11.21 -2.56
N LYS A 18 -0.73 -11.74 -2.23
CA LYS A 18 -1.81 -10.98 -1.57
C LYS A 18 -1.42 -10.51 -0.18
N ALA A 19 -0.75 -11.34 0.62
CA ALA A 19 -0.29 -10.92 1.94
C ALA A 19 0.68 -9.74 1.85
N ALA A 20 1.60 -9.76 0.87
CA ALA A 20 2.56 -8.67 0.67
C ALA A 20 1.87 -7.37 0.24
N VAL A 21 0.91 -7.45 -0.70
CA VAL A 21 0.12 -6.29 -1.09
C VAL A 21 -0.72 -5.77 0.08
N LYS A 22 -1.35 -6.66 0.86
CA LYS A 22 -2.16 -6.26 2.01
C LYS A 22 -1.31 -5.53 3.04
N PHE A 23 -0.18 -6.12 3.42
CA PHE A 23 0.73 -5.54 4.40
C PHE A 23 1.33 -4.21 3.94
N LEU A 24 1.58 -4.05 2.63
CA LEU A 24 1.94 -2.76 2.05
C LEU A 24 0.85 -1.70 2.29
N LEU A 25 -0.41 -2.01 1.98
CA LEU A 25 -1.53 -1.08 2.19
C LEU A 25 -1.75 -0.76 3.67
N ASP A 26 -1.69 -1.77 4.53
CA ASP A 26 -1.77 -1.62 5.98
C ASP A 26 -0.69 -0.64 6.49
N THR A 27 0.54 -0.82 6.02
CA THR A 27 1.68 0.03 6.38
C THR A 27 1.49 1.47 5.90
N LEU A 28 1.09 1.66 4.64
CA LEU A 28 0.86 2.99 4.06
C LEU A 28 -0.32 3.70 4.73
N TYR A 29 -1.34 2.97 5.16
CA TYR A 29 -2.45 3.53 5.93
C TYR A 29 -1.98 4.07 7.27
N VAL A 30 -1.25 3.27 8.07
CA VAL A 30 -0.72 3.70 9.37
C VAL A 30 0.21 4.90 9.21
N TYR A 31 1.06 4.90 8.19
CA TYR A 31 1.87 6.05 7.82
C TYR A 31 1.01 7.29 7.55
N GLN A 32 -0.02 7.16 6.71
CA GLN A 32 -0.92 8.25 6.36
C GLN A 32 -1.66 8.83 7.58
N GLN A 33 -1.95 8.01 8.61
CA GLN A 33 -2.57 8.46 9.86
C GLN A 33 -1.63 9.27 10.78
N GLY A 34 -0.37 9.46 10.41
CA GLY A 34 0.58 10.30 11.17
C GLY A 34 1.74 9.54 11.78
N ASP A 35 1.76 8.21 11.74
CA ASP A 35 2.80 7.40 12.37
C ASP A 35 3.94 7.08 11.40
N ASP A 36 5.00 7.90 11.44
CA ASP A 36 6.16 7.74 10.57
C ASP A 36 6.98 6.47 10.87
N GLY A 37 6.80 5.86 12.05
CA GLY A 37 7.40 4.57 12.39
C GLY A 37 6.96 3.43 11.47
N ALA A 38 5.80 3.58 10.81
CA ALA A 38 5.33 2.64 9.79
C ALA A 38 6.29 2.51 8.59
N LEU A 39 7.10 3.52 8.27
CA LEU A 39 8.03 3.44 7.15
C LEU A 39 9.03 2.28 7.28
N GLY A 40 9.46 1.97 8.52
CA GLY A 40 10.35 0.85 8.80
C GLY A 40 9.72 -0.54 8.61
N TYR A 41 8.41 -0.61 8.38
CA TYR A 41 7.72 -1.85 8.02
C TYR A 41 7.64 -2.08 6.51
N LEU A 42 7.89 -1.04 5.69
CA LEU A 42 7.90 -1.19 4.24
C LEU A 42 9.02 -2.14 3.77
N GLY A 43 10.12 -2.28 4.51
CA GLY A 43 11.19 -3.21 4.16
C GLY A 43 10.80 -4.70 4.23
N PHE A 44 9.70 -5.04 4.93
CA PHE A 44 9.15 -6.39 4.86
C PHE A 44 8.60 -6.71 3.48
N VAL A 45 8.09 -5.74 2.73
CA VAL A 45 7.34 -5.99 1.48
C VAL A 45 7.96 -5.38 0.24
N LEU A 46 8.81 -4.36 0.34
CA LEU A 46 9.46 -3.76 -0.82
C LEU A 46 10.71 -4.53 -1.28
N SER A 47 11.05 -4.38 -2.55
CA SER A 47 12.31 -4.83 -3.13
C SER A 47 13.51 -4.14 -2.48
N LYS A 48 14.66 -4.82 -2.42
CA LYS A 48 15.92 -4.23 -1.94
C LYS A 48 16.34 -2.98 -2.73
N ASN A 49 15.95 -2.87 -4.00
CA ASN A 49 16.25 -1.70 -4.84
C ASN A 49 15.54 -0.42 -4.34
N ASP A 50 14.45 -0.58 -3.59
CA ASP A 50 13.65 0.52 -3.04
C ASP A 50 14.01 0.84 -1.58
N LEU A 51 15.06 0.21 -1.06
CA LEU A 51 15.40 0.22 0.36
C LEU A 51 16.86 0.59 0.60
N VAL A 52 17.10 1.17 1.77
CA VAL A 52 18.42 1.43 2.36
C VAL A 52 18.49 0.75 3.73
N ALA A 53 19.68 0.27 4.12
CA ALA A 53 19.86 -0.39 5.41
C ALA A 53 19.68 0.60 6.56
N ASP A 54 19.00 0.19 7.62
CA ASP A 54 18.83 0.94 8.86
C ASP A 54 18.63 -0.05 10.02
N GLU A 55 19.61 -0.17 10.90
CA GLU A 55 19.57 -1.14 12.02
C GLU A 55 18.48 -0.83 13.06
N ASN A 56 17.94 0.39 13.08
CA ASN A 56 16.89 0.78 14.01
C ASN A 56 15.48 0.49 13.47
N ALA A 57 15.35 0.22 12.17
CA ALA A 57 14.06 -0.12 11.57
C ALA A 57 13.65 -1.56 11.91
N PRO A 58 12.34 -1.84 12.13
CA PRO A 58 11.86 -3.20 12.41
C PRO A 58 12.27 -4.24 11.38
N SER A 59 12.32 -3.87 10.09
CA SER A 59 12.78 -4.76 9.02
C SER A 59 14.30 -4.67 8.75
N LYS A 60 15.04 -3.87 9.50
CA LYS A 60 16.44 -3.46 9.23
C LYS A 60 16.65 -2.64 7.95
N PHE A 61 15.56 -2.11 7.40
CA PHE A 61 15.55 -1.35 6.16
C PHE A 61 14.56 -0.20 6.23
N MET A 62 14.90 0.89 5.55
CA MET A 62 14.04 2.05 5.33
C MET A 62 13.86 2.29 3.83
N PRO A 63 12.77 2.96 3.39
CA PRO A 63 12.62 3.37 2.01
C PRO A 63 13.78 4.25 1.54
N SER A 64 14.27 4.01 0.33
CA SER A 64 15.22 4.89 -0.34
C SER A 64 14.64 6.29 -0.55
N VAL A 65 15.47 7.29 -0.86
CA VAL A 65 15.02 8.67 -1.08
C VAL A 65 13.95 8.76 -2.19
N SER A 66 14.13 8.04 -3.30
CA SER A 66 13.17 8.03 -4.41
C SER A 66 11.85 7.36 -4.02
N THR A 67 11.90 6.23 -3.32
CA THR A 67 10.74 5.53 -2.78
C THR A 67 10.00 6.42 -1.78
N LEU A 68 10.73 7.11 -0.90
CA LEU A 68 10.19 8.00 0.11
C LEU A 68 9.47 9.21 -0.53
N GLN A 69 9.97 9.76 -1.64
CA GLN A 69 9.27 10.82 -2.37
C GLN A 69 7.89 10.39 -2.88
N SER A 70 7.72 9.12 -3.23
CA SER A 70 6.41 8.58 -3.63
C SER A 70 5.47 8.44 -2.44
N VAL A 71 5.98 7.93 -1.32
CA VAL A 71 5.20 7.67 -0.10
C VAL A 71 4.81 8.96 0.62
N LYS A 72 5.70 9.97 0.69
CA LYS A 72 5.46 11.26 1.36
C LYS A 72 4.23 12.00 0.83
N ARG A 73 3.84 11.78 -0.42
CA ARG A 73 2.63 12.37 -1.01
C ARG A 73 1.37 12.02 -0.22
N LEU A 74 1.33 10.86 0.44
CA LEU A 74 0.19 10.42 1.25
C LEU A 74 -0.10 11.33 2.46
N LYS A 75 0.85 12.19 2.87
CA LYS A 75 0.65 13.18 3.94
C LYS A 75 -0.01 14.46 3.45
N ASP A 76 -0.04 14.69 2.14
CA ASP A 76 -0.75 15.83 1.57
C ASP A 76 -2.26 15.54 1.57
N PRO A 77 -3.12 16.47 2.07
CA PRO A 77 -4.57 16.28 2.14
C PRO A 77 -5.21 15.86 0.83
N ARG A 78 -4.62 16.22 -0.33
CA ARG A 78 -5.09 15.79 -1.65
C ARG A 78 -5.11 14.26 -1.79
N TYR A 79 -4.19 13.55 -1.15
CA TYR A 79 -4.05 12.09 -1.23
C TYR A 79 -4.68 11.36 -0.04
N ALA A 80 -5.42 12.06 0.84
CA ALA A 80 -5.99 11.49 2.06
C ALA A 80 -6.86 10.24 1.82
N ASN A 81 -7.45 10.14 0.63
CA ASN A 81 -8.35 9.04 0.26
C ASN A 81 -7.67 7.91 -0.52
N SER A 82 -6.41 8.06 -0.93
CA SER A 82 -5.72 7.08 -1.79
C SER A 82 -5.72 5.67 -1.21
N ILE A 83 -5.35 5.53 0.07
CA ILE A 83 -5.28 4.22 0.72
C ILE A 83 -6.67 3.73 1.14
N LEU A 84 -7.53 4.63 1.66
CA LEU A 84 -8.92 4.30 2.01
C LEU A 84 -9.70 3.72 0.82
N ALA A 85 -9.48 4.26 -0.38
CA ALA A 85 -10.10 3.78 -1.61
C ALA A 85 -9.71 2.34 -1.98
N LEU A 86 -8.53 1.89 -1.53
CA LEU A 86 -8.06 0.50 -1.68
C LEU A 86 -8.50 -0.39 -0.51
N MET A 87 -9.02 0.20 0.57
CA MET A 87 -9.60 -0.47 1.73
C MET A 87 -11.14 -0.53 1.69
N GLY A 88 -11.71 -0.38 0.48
CA GLY A 88 -13.15 -0.47 0.23
C GLY A 88 -13.91 0.85 0.32
N GLY A 89 -13.23 1.97 0.60
CA GLY A 89 -13.86 3.29 0.60
C GLY A 89 -14.29 3.72 -0.80
N THR A 90 -15.43 4.39 -0.91
CA THR A 90 -16.00 4.85 -2.19
C THR A 90 -16.21 6.36 -2.22
N TRP A 91 -15.98 7.00 -3.38
CA TRP A 91 -16.10 8.46 -3.53
C TRP A 91 -17.54 8.97 -3.28
N GLN A 92 -18.56 8.14 -3.52
CA GLN A 92 -19.96 8.47 -3.26
C GLN A 92 -20.29 8.56 -1.76
N LYS A 93 -19.46 7.97 -0.91
CA LYS A 93 -19.61 7.97 0.56
C LYS A 93 -18.45 8.68 1.26
N ASP A 94 -17.78 9.59 0.55
CA ASP A 94 -16.57 10.31 1.01
C ASP A 94 -15.48 9.39 1.56
N TYR A 95 -15.39 8.14 1.09
CA TYR A 95 -14.49 7.11 1.57
C TYR A 95 -14.67 6.70 3.05
N LYS A 96 -15.72 7.19 3.73
CA LYS A 96 -16.03 6.91 5.14
C LYS A 96 -16.53 5.48 5.38
N ASP A 97 -16.86 4.76 4.32
CA ASP A 97 -17.27 3.37 4.33
C ASP A 97 -16.10 2.37 4.34
N ALA A 98 -14.86 2.86 4.19
CA ALA A 98 -13.67 2.05 4.38
C ALA A 98 -13.63 1.46 5.79
N LYS A 99 -13.20 0.19 5.90
CA LYS A 99 -12.98 -0.48 7.19
C LYS A 99 -11.54 -0.95 7.29
N PRO A 100 -10.58 -0.05 7.61
CA PRO A 100 -9.16 -0.39 7.63
C PRO A 100 -8.82 -1.64 8.46
N ASP A 101 -9.53 -1.87 9.56
CA ASP A 101 -9.29 -3.04 10.42
C ASP A 101 -9.89 -4.36 9.94
N ALA A 102 -10.75 -4.34 8.91
CA ALA A 102 -11.52 -5.52 8.49
C ALA A 102 -11.76 -5.60 6.97
N TYR A 103 -10.97 -4.89 6.17
CA TYR A 103 -11.15 -4.89 4.71
C TYR A 103 -10.58 -6.15 4.06
N THR A 104 -11.19 -6.53 2.95
CA THR A 104 -10.66 -7.52 2.01
C THR A 104 -9.96 -6.78 0.87
N LEU A 105 -8.80 -7.27 0.44
CA LEU A 105 -8.12 -6.71 -0.72
C LEU A 105 -9.03 -6.75 -1.96
N PRO A 106 -9.23 -5.63 -2.66
CA PRO A 106 -10.12 -5.57 -3.82
C PRO A 106 -9.42 -6.11 -5.08
N VAL A 107 -9.04 -7.39 -5.04
CA VAL A 107 -8.36 -8.08 -6.15
C VAL A 107 -9.37 -8.43 -7.23
N THR A 108 -9.14 -7.99 -8.47
CA THR A 108 -10.00 -8.33 -9.60
C THR A 108 -9.47 -9.48 -10.44
N LYS A 109 -8.14 -9.61 -10.54
CA LYS A 109 -7.47 -10.70 -11.23
C LYS A 109 -6.02 -10.85 -10.77
N GLU A 110 -5.45 -12.00 -11.07
CA GLU A 110 -4.03 -12.30 -10.91
C GLU A 110 -3.51 -12.90 -12.21
N ASP A 111 -2.27 -12.56 -12.60
CA ASP A 111 -1.58 -13.19 -13.72
C ASP A 111 -0.08 -13.32 -13.45
N ASP A 112 0.56 -14.31 -14.08
CA ASP A 112 2.01 -14.58 -13.98
C ASP A 112 2.61 -14.59 -15.40
N PRO A 113 2.96 -13.41 -15.94
CA PRO A 113 3.56 -13.28 -17.27
C PRO A 113 5.02 -13.74 -17.35
N GLY A 114 5.56 -14.44 -16.34
CA GLY A 114 6.94 -14.97 -16.35
C GLY A 114 8.02 -13.98 -15.90
N ASN A 115 7.70 -12.70 -15.72
CA ASN A 115 8.59 -11.69 -15.12
C ASN A 115 8.08 -11.20 -13.75
N GLY A 116 7.35 -12.06 -13.04
CA GLY A 116 6.76 -11.76 -11.72
C GLY A 116 5.25 -11.92 -11.71
N HIS A 117 4.70 -12.05 -10.51
CA HIS A 117 3.27 -12.21 -10.25
C HIS A 117 2.60 -10.84 -10.17
N ARG A 118 1.47 -10.65 -10.85
CA ARG A 118 0.71 -9.40 -10.80
C ARG A 118 -0.60 -9.60 -10.08
N VAL A 119 -0.88 -8.70 -9.14
CA VAL A 119 -2.17 -8.60 -8.45
C VAL A 119 -2.86 -7.33 -8.93
N PHE A 120 -4.03 -7.45 -9.54
CA PHE A 120 -4.78 -6.29 -10.03
C PHE A 120 -5.76 -5.80 -8.97
N LEU A 121 -5.61 -4.55 -8.57
CA LEU A 121 -6.42 -3.91 -7.54
C LEU A 121 -7.44 -2.97 -8.17
N LYS A 122 -8.70 -3.05 -7.71
CA LYS A 122 -9.72 -2.05 -8.01
C LYS A 122 -9.93 -1.12 -6.83
N SER A 123 -9.79 0.19 -7.07
CA SER A 123 -9.95 1.23 -6.06
C SER A 123 -11.30 1.93 -6.21
N GLY A 124 -11.97 2.26 -5.11
CA GLY A 124 -13.28 2.90 -5.08
C GLY A 124 -13.32 4.36 -5.58
N GLY A 125 -12.26 4.85 -6.22
CA GLY A 125 -12.18 6.14 -6.89
C GLY A 125 -11.41 6.11 -8.20
N ARG A 126 -11.25 4.94 -8.82
CA ARG A 126 -10.58 4.77 -10.12
C ARG A 126 -11.44 3.95 -11.06
N ASP A 127 -11.39 4.31 -12.34
CA ASP A 127 -12.22 3.65 -13.36
C ASP A 127 -11.72 2.23 -13.64
N ASN A 128 -10.40 2.07 -13.79
CA ASN A 128 -9.76 0.82 -14.17
C ASN A 128 -8.96 0.17 -13.02
N PRO A 129 -9.00 -1.17 -12.89
CA PRO A 129 -8.04 -1.89 -12.06
C PRO A 129 -6.61 -1.65 -12.54
N PHE A 130 -5.66 -1.65 -11.61
CA PHE A 130 -4.24 -1.47 -11.92
C PHE A 130 -3.39 -2.60 -11.31
N PRO A 131 -2.28 -2.99 -11.96
CA PRO A 131 -1.42 -4.05 -11.45
C PRO A 131 -0.50 -3.54 -10.34
N VAL A 132 -0.24 -4.44 -9.38
CA VAL A 132 0.90 -4.40 -8.47
C VAL A 132 1.75 -5.62 -8.79
N THR A 133 3.01 -5.40 -9.18
CA THR A 133 3.91 -6.49 -9.59
C THR A 133 4.74 -6.92 -8.39
N LEU A 134 4.81 -8.23 -8.18
CA LEU A 134 5.56 -8.87 -7.11
C LEU A 134 6.53 -9.91 -7.68
N LYS A 135 7.66 -10.08 -7.00
CA LYS A 135 8.62 -11.14 -7.26
C LYS A 135 8.94 -11.89 -5.98
N GLN A 136 9.11 -13.19 -6.09
CA GLN A 136 9.63 -13.98 -4.98
C GLN A 136 11.15 -13.76 -4.90
N SER A 137 11.64 -13.37 -3.72
CA SER A 137 13.07 -13.30 -3.45
C SER A 137 13.68 -14.70 -3.33
N GLY A 138 15.01 -14.80 -3.39
CA GLY A 138 15.72 -16.08 -3.17
C GLY A 138 15.46 -16.75 -1.81
N SER A 139 14.92 -15.99 -0.85
CA SER A 139 14.49 -16.51 0.47
C SER A 139 13.05 -17.03 0.50
N GLY A 140 12.34 -17.02 -0.63
CA GLY A 140 10.94 -17.40 -0.72
C GLY A 140 9.94 -16.29 -0.35
N ALA A 141 10.42 -15.14 0.15
CA ALA A 141 9.55 -14.01 0.50
C ALA A 141 9.06 -13.24 -0.75
N TRP A 142 7.75 -12.99 -0.84
CA TRP A 142 7.15 -12.13 -1.87
C TRP A 142 7.43 -10.65 -1.62
N LYS A 143 7.94 -9.96 -2.63
CA LYS A 143 8.30 -8.54 -2.59
C LYS A 143 7.63 -7.77 -3.72
N VAL A 144 7.08 -6.60 -3.41
CA VAL A 144 6.56 -5.65 -4.38
C VAL A 144 7.74 -4.99 -5.10
N THR A 145 7.72 -5.06 -6.43
CA THR A 145 8.75 -4.47 -7.30
C THR A 145 8.20 -3.30 -8.12
N GLU A 146 6.88 -3.26 -8.38
CA GLU A 146 6.23 -2.19 -9.12
C GLU A 146 4.82 -1.93 -8.60
N GLY A 147 4.29 -0.73 -8.84
CA GLY A 147 2.92 -0.34 -8.48
C GLY A 147 2.81 0.54 -7.24
N LEU A 148 3.89 0.73 -6.46
CA LEU A 148 3.90 1.64 -5.31
C LEU A 148 3.49 3.07 -5.69
N GLY A 149 4.05 3.61 -6.77
CA GLY A 149 3.69 4.94 -7.27
C GLY A 149 2.19 5.04 -7.56
N THR A 150 1.64 4.04 -8.25
CA THR A 150 0.21 3.96 -8.56
C THR A 150 -0.65 3.84 -7.30
N ILE A 151 -0.24 3.10 -6.27
CA ILE A 151 -0.96 3.04 -4.98
C ILE A 151 -1.01 4.42 -4.33
N CYS A 152 0.09 5.17 -4.37
CA CYS A 152 0.21 6.50 -3.77
C CYS A 152 -0.35 7.65 -4.63
N MET A 153 -1.00 7.36 -5.76
CA MET A 153 -1.66 8.38 -6.59
C MET A 153 -3.02 8.77 -6.04
N ASP A 154 -3.48 9.97 -6.41
CA ASP A 154 -4.79 10.50 -6.06
C ASP A 154 -5.93 9.62 -6.64
N VAL A 155 -7.13 9.82 -6.12
CA VAL A 155 -8.37 9.16 -6.50
C VAL A 155 -9.45 10.21 -6.74
N ARG A 156 -10.59 9.79 -7.31
CA ARG A 156 -11.71 10.71 -7.57
C ARG A 156 -12.07 11.53 -6.32
N LYS A 157 -12.28 12.84 -6.50
CA LYS A 157 -12.74 13.71 -5.41
C LYS A 157 -14.07 13.23 -4.85
N THR A 158 -14.28 13.49 -3.56
CA THR A 158 -15.54 13.18 -2.88
C THR A 158 -16.69 13.99 -3.46
N LYS A 159 -17.91 13.52 -3.25
CA LYS A 159 -19.12 14.25 -3.69
C LYS A 159 -19.16 15.65 -3.08
N THR A 160 -18.88 15.78 -1.78
CA THR A 160 -18.86 17.08 -1.08
C THR A 160 -17.78 18.02 -1.65
N ALA A 161 -16.58 17.52 -1.96
CA ALA A 161 -15.52 18.36 -2.52
C ALA A 161 -15.75 18.76 -4.00
N ALA A 162 -16.70 18.12 -4.68
CA ALA A 162 -17.11 18.46 -6.05
C ALA A 162 -18.26 19.47 -6.08
N GLU A 163 -19.01 19.62 -4.99
CA GLU A 163 -20.12 20.58 -4.86
C GLU A 163 -19.64 21.98 -4.42
N ASP A 164 -18.40 22.12 -3.93
CA ASP A 164 -17.76 23.37 -3.51
C ASP A 164 -17.04 24.14 -4.67
N ILE A 165 -17.39 23.87 -5.94
CA ILE A 165 -16.86 24.55 -7.16
C ILE A 165 -18.02 25.13 -7.95
#